data_AF-A0A437A5X0-F1
#
_entry.id   AF-A0A437A5X0-F1
#
_cell.length_a   1.000
_cell.length_b   1.000
_cell.length_c   1.000
_cell.angle_alpha   90.00
_cell.angle_beta   90.00
_cell.angle_gamma   90.00
#
_symmetry.space_group_name_H-M   'P 1'
#
loop_
_entity.id
_entity.type
_entity.pdbx_description
1 polymer ?
#
loop_
_entity_poly.entity_id
_entity_poly.type
_entity_poly.pdbx_seq_one_letter_code
_entity_poly.pdbx_strand_id
1 'polypeptide(L)'
;MSLEAIIHGTFIDAPTPQSLRVRENIFVVVTKTGAIRQICTDESHIREEFRSLDIIRLKKTQVIVPGLVDLHIHAPQFKQLGTKTDIPLMEWLQKYTFPAESAFSSPTHASTIYPKLLSHLLKTGTTTAVLYGSNHLSATKILAESCHNAGIRAFVGKTCADMLTPEYYVETTEGSLKDTEEFVKWCYEKWGSGREGRVRPVVTPRFIPTCSKELLRGLGGIAQKYDCFVQSHAAESVDEEALVESQHPGQRDVEIYRESGLLGNKTILAHCCRLKNSEAGVMQKVGATVVSCPWSNILFARATVPIPYYNSTFPNLKIGLGTDIAGGFGTMLDNMRTAILQDRIDSFATVNRSNTSTDPNIKKENWTVDFKYAFHLATASGAKALGMEDMIGKFEEGMRFDALQLDLGLDGEDGEDERAMRFTRFGDESAEELFEKWVTTGDDRNVVRVWVDGVGVL
;
A
#
# COMPACT_ATOMS: atom_id res chain seq x y z
N MET A 1 -3.75 -1.23 -24.29
CA MET A 1 -3.70 -0.03 -25.18
C MET A 1 -3.75 1.20 -24.29
N SER A 2 -2.95 2.25 -24.57
CA SER A 2 -3.02 3.52 -23.84
C SER A 2 -4.36 4.19 -24.10
N LEU A 3 -5.08 4.58 -23.05
CA LEU A 3 -6.36 5.26 -23.18
C LEU A 3 -6.12 6.65 -23.75
N GLU A 4 -6.71 6.93 -24.91
CA GLU A 4 -6.99 8.28 -25.36
C GLU A 4 -8.49 8.37 -25.50
N ALA A 5 -9.16 8.79 -24.43
CA ALA A 5 -10.61 8.76 -24.37
C ALA A 5 -11.15 9.83 -23.44
N ILE A 6 -12.42 10.09 -23.64
CA ILE A 6 -13.24 10.87 -22.73
C ILE A 6 -14.04 9.86 -21.92
N ILE A 7 -13.93 9.90 -20.58
CA ILE A 7 -14.79 9.11 -19.70
C ILE A 7 -15.86 10.03 -19.15
N HIS A 8 -17.13 9.67 -19.33
CA HIS A 8 -18.28 10.40 -18.81
C HIS A 8 -19.02 9.58 -17.76
N GLY A 9 -19.16 10.12 -16.55
CA GLY A 9 -19.92 9.48 -15.48
C GLY A 9 -19.56 10.01 -14.10
N THR A 10 -19.62 9.15 -13.10
CA THR A 10 -19.36 9.50 -11.70
C THR A 10 -17.94 9.15 -11.28
N PHE A 11 -17.24 10.12 -10.68
CA PHE A 11 -15.89 9.95 -10.14
C PHE A 11 -15.91 10.24 -8.64
N ILE A 12 -15.27 9.36 -7.86
CA ILE A 12 -15.21 9.47 -6.41
C ILE A 12 -13.76 9.40 -5.96
N ASP A 13 -13.27 10.41 -5.24
CA ASP A 13 -11.96 10.39 -4.59
C ASP A 13 -12.02 10.95 -3.17
N ALA A 14 -10.99 10.67 -2.36
CA ALA A 14 -10.88 11.14 -0.97
C ALA A 14 -9.60 11.97 -0.79
N PRO A 15 -9.60 13.26 -1.18
CA PRO A 15 -8.40 14.10 -1.16
C PRO A 15 -7.89 14.41 0.26
N THR A 16 -8.76 14.33 1.28
CA THR A 16 -8.43 14.54 2.70
C THR A 16 -9.13 13.49 3.56
N PRO A 17 -8.67 13.21 4.79
CA PRO A 17 -9.29 12.23 5.68
C PRO A 17 -10.81 12.42 5.91
N GLN A 18 -11.32 13.66 5.93
CA GLN A 18 -12.73 13.95 6.23
C GLN A 18 -13.61 14.18 4.97
N SER A 19 -13.04 14.15 3.78
CA SER A 19 -13.75 14.54 2.55
C SER A 19 -13.80 13.39 1.56
N LEU A 20 -15.02 13.00 1.18
CA LEU A 20 -15.30 12.24 -0.03
C LEU A 20 -15.84 13.20 -1.08
N ARG A 21 -15.16 13.32 -2.21
CA ARG A 21 -15.60 14.16 -3.32
C ARG A 21 -16.24 13.28 -4.37
N VAL A 22 -17.57 13.36 -4.45
CA VAL A 22 -18.38 12.70 -5.47
C VAL A 22 -18.69 13.73 -6.56
N ARG A 23 -18.20 13.48 -7.79
CA ARG A 23 -18.47 14.31 -8.97
C ARG A 23 -19.26 13.49 -9.97
N GLU A 24 -20.56 13.76 -10.05
CA GLU A 24 -21.48 13.09 -10.96
C GLU A 24 -21.57 13.84 -12.29
N ASN A 25 -21.82 13.10 -13.38
CA ASN A 25 -22.04 13.64 -14.73
C ASN A 25 -20.90 14.57 -15.20
N ILE A 26 -19.66 14.20 -14.91
CA ILE A 26 -18.48 14.90 -15.40
C ILE A 26 -17.82 14.15 -16.56
N PHE A 27 -17.07 14.89 -17.37
CA PHE A 27 -16.19 14.38 -18.41
C PHE A 27 -14.75 14.50 -17.92
N VAL A 28 -14.00 13.39 -18.01
CA VAL A 28 -12.56 13.35 -17.73
C VAL A 28 -11.83 12.92 -18.98
N VAL A 29 -10.96 13.79 -19.49
CA VAL A 29 -10.17 13.54 -20.69
C VAL A 29 -8.82 12.95 -20.29
N VAL A 30 -8.55 11.72 -20.73
CA VAL A 30 -7.27 11.04 -20.49
C VAL A 30 -6.50 11.00 -21.81
N THR A 31 -5.26 11.49 -21.77
CA THR A 31 -4.37 11.56 -22.93
C THR A 31 -3.67 10.23 -23.20
N LYS A 32 -3.13 10.03 -24.41
CA LYS A 32 -2.25 8.89 -24.75
C LYS A 32 -1.08 8.71 -23.79
N THR A 33 -0.61 9.79 -23.16
CA THR A 33 0.51 9.72 -22.22
C THR A 33 0.08 9.25 -20.84
N GLY A 34 -1.23 9.08 -20.59
CA GLY A 34 -1.78 8.66 -19.30
C GLY A 34 -2.16 9.78 -18.34
N ALA A 35 -1.98 11.04 -18.74
CA ALA A 35 -2.32 12.19 -17.91
C ALA A 35 -3.80 12.60 -18.08
N ILE A 36 -4.42 13.04 -16.98
CA ILE A 36 -5.72 13.71 -16.95
C ILE A 36 -5.51 15.11 -17.52
N ARG A 37 -6.04 15.36 -18.73
CA ARG A 37 -5.89 16.66 -19.40
C ARG A 37 -6.85 17.70 -18.86
N GLN A 38 -8.10 17.29 -18.68
CA GLN A 38 -9.20 18.19 -18.38
C GLN A 38 -10.32 17.46 -17.65
N ILE A 39 -10.96 18.18 -16.71
CA ILE A 39 -12.19 17.74 -16.04
C ILE A 39 -13.25 18.82 -16.19
N CYS A 40 -14.42 18.50 -16.79
CA CYS A 40 -15.50 19.48 -16.96
C CYS A 40 -16.89 18.86 -16.97
N THR A 41 -17.92 19.70 -16.98
CA THR A 41 -19.35 19.29 -17.01
C THR A 41 -20.04 19.58 -18.35
N ASP A 42 -19.43 20.39 -19.22
CA ASP A 42 -20.04 20.78 -20.51
C ASP A 42 -19.65 19.82 -21.64
N GLU A 43 -20.61 19.01 -22.09
CA GLU A 43 -20.42 18.09 -23.21
C GLU A 43 -20.14 18.82 -24.53
N SER A 44 -20.73 20.00 -24.74
CA SER A 44 -20.57 20.75 -26.00
C SER A 44 -19.12 21.17 -26.17
N HIS A 45 -18.52 21.69 -25.09
CA HIS A 45 -17.11 22.04 -25.05
C HIS A 45 -16.19 20.83 -25.30
N ILE A 46 -16.45 19.69 -24.64
CA ILE A 46 -15.69 18.45 -24.85
C ILE A 46 -15.79 17.96 -26.29
N ARG A 47 -17.00 17.97 -26.86
CA ARG A 47 -17.21 17.58 -28.24
C ARG A 47 -16.56 18.54 -29.21
N GLU A 48 -16.45 19.82 -28.88
CA GLU A 48 -15.79 20.81 -29.72
C GLU A 48 -14.27 20.66 -29.70
N GLU A 49 -13.68 20.50 -28.52
CA GLU A 49 -12.21 20.43 -28.34
C GLU A 49 -11.64 19.03 -28.68
N PHE A 50 -12.37 17.96 -28.33
CA PHE A 50 -11.92 16.57 -28.47
C PHE A 50 -12.77 15.77 -29.47
N ARG A 51 -13.15 16.39 -30.60
CA ARG A 51 -14.04 15.85 -31.65
C ARG A 51 -13.73 14.42 -32.11
N SER A 52 -12.46 14.03 -32.06
CA SER A 52 -11.98 12.73 -32.56
C SER A 52 -11.96 11.62 -31.52
N LEU A 53 -12.24 11.92 -30.24
CA LEU A 53 -12.18 10.93 -29.16
C LEU A 53 -13.56 10.33 -28.88
N ASP A 54 -13.58 9.02 -28.68
CA ASP A 54 -14.77 8.33 -28.22
C ASP A 54 -15.08 8.68 -26.76
N ILE A 55 -16.38 8.84 -26.47
CA ILE A 55 -16.89 9.05 -25.12
C ILE A 55 -17.30 7.70 -24.53
N ILE A 56 -16.54 7.21 -23.57
CA ILE A 56 -16.88 6.06 -22.74
C ILE A 56 -17.87 6.54 -21.69
N ARG A 57 -19.15 6.18 -21.85
CA ARG A 57 -20.20 6.49 -20.87
C ARG A 57 -20.35 5.37 -19.86
N LEU A 58 -20.20 5.71 -18.58
CA LEU A 58 -20.45 4.79 -17.49
C LEU A 58 -21.96 4.59 -17.29
N LYS A 59 -22.35 3.38 -16.89
CA LYS A 59 -23.71 3.15 -16.41
C LYS A 59 -23.95 3.91 -15.10
N LYS A 60 -25.21 4.12 -14.71
CA LYS A 60 -25.55 4.76 -13.42
C LYS A 60 -24.95 4.03 -12.21
N THR A 61 -24.80 2.71 -12.32
CA THR A 61 -24.20 1.86 -11.27
C THR A 61 -22.68 1.82 -11.32
N GLN A 62 -22.05 2.44 -12.31
CA GLN A 62 -20.60 2.41 -12.50
C GLN A 62 -19.97 3.72 -12.06
N VAL A 63 -18.86 3.60 -11.33
CA VAL A 63 -18.09 4.74 -10.82
C VAL A 63 -16.61 4.55 -11.11
N ILE A 64 -15.87 5.65 -11.21
CA ILE A 64 -14.41 5.63 -11.26
C ILE A 64 -13.85 6.11 -9.93
N VAL A 65 -12.90 5.35 -9.37
CA VAL A 65 -12.21 5.69 -8.11
C VAL A 65 -10.70 5.58 -8.30
N PRO A 66 -9.85 6.32 -7.54
CA PRO A 66 -8.42 6.17 -7.66
C PRO A 66 -7.98 4.73 -7.39
N GLY A 67 -6.95 4.30 -8.11
CA GLY A 67 -6.31 3.02 -7.84
C GLY A 67 -5.74 2.96 -6.43
N LEU A 68 -5.81 1.78 -5.81
CA LEU A 68 -5.32 1.58 -4.44
C LEU A 68 -3.79 1.54 -4.42
N VAL A 69 -3.21 2.11 -3.36
CA VAL A 69 -1.78 2.16 -3.08
C VAL A 69 -1.48 1.26 -1.88
N ASP A 70 -0.80 0.16 -2.14
CA ASP A 70 -0.36 -0.78 -1.12
C ASP A 70 1.11 -0.53 -0.78
N LEU A 71 1.37 -0.04 0.43
CA LEU A 71 2.70 0.38 0.86
C LEU A 71 3.56 -0.75 1.43
N HIS A 72 3.05 -1.98 1.53
CA HIS A 72 3.83 -3.07 2.12
C HIS A 72 3.33 -4.45 1.72
N ILE A 73 4.13 -5.18 0.93
CA ILE A 73 3.83 -6.53 0.44
C ILE A 73 5.12 -7.36 0.42
N HIS A 74 5.11 -8.60 0.93
CA HIS A 74 6.19 -9.56 0.69
C HIS A 74 5.86 -10.46 -0.50
N ALA A 75 6.42 -10.13 -1.66
CA ALA A 75 6.13 -10.84 -2.89
C ALA A 75 6.50 -12.34 -2.84
N PRO A 76 7.64 -12.76 -2.24
CA PRO A 76 7.96 -14.19 -2.09
C PRO A 76 6.97 -14.98 -1.24
N GLN A 77 6.24 -14.32 -0.36
CA GLN A 77 5.35 -14.95 0.59
C GLN A 77 3.94 -15.18 0.01
N PHE A 78 3.64 -14.71 -1.20
CA PHE A 78 2.30 -14.83 -1.80
C PHE A 78 1.75 -16.26 -1.81
N LYS A 79 2.60 -17.29 -1.95
CA LYS A 79 2.18 -18.69 -1.89
C LYS A 79 1.63 -19.11 -0.51
N GLN A 80 2.00 -18.40 0.56
CA GLN A 80 1.52 -18.63 1.92
C GLN A 80 0.20 -17.91 2.22
N LEU A 81 -0.27 -17.00 1.34
CA LEU A 81 -1.47 -16.20 1.56
C LEU A 81 -2.65 -17.06 2.06
N GLY A 82 -3.19 -16.71 3.23
CA GLY A 82 -4.32 -17.41 3.85
C GLY A 82 -3.98 -18.73 4.55
N THR A 83 -2.70 -19.05 4.77
CA THR A 83 -2.28 -20.28 5.46
C THR A 83 -1.22 -19.99 6.52
N LYS A 84 -1.04 -20.91 7.47
CA LYS A 84 0.10 -20.92 8.41
C LYS A 84 0.18 -19.69 9.31
N THR A 85 -0.94 -19.14 9.75
CA THR A 85 -1.04 -17.98 10.66
C THR A 85 -1.29 -18.40 12.11
N ASP A 86 -0.82 -19.59 12.49
CA ASP A 86 -1.18 -20.33 13.70
C ASP A 86 -0.14 -20.25 14.84
N ILE A 87 0.99 -19.57 14.61
CA ILE A 87 2.12 -19.50 15.57
C ILE A 87 2.72 -18.07 15.63
N PRO A 88 3.44 -17.72 16.72
CA PRO A 88 4.04 -16.38 16.89
C PRO A 88 5.02 -15.99 15.77
N LEU A 89 5.20 -14.68 15.55
CA LEU A 89 5.97 -14.11 14.42
C LEU A 89 7.37 -14.73 14.25
N MET A 90 8.16 -14.79 15.32
CA MET A 90 9.53 -15.31 15.23
C MET A 90 9.57 -16.80 14.87
N GLU A 91 8.62 -17.60 15.38
CA GLU A 91 8.48 -19.01 15.02
C GLU A 91 7.95 -19.18 13.59
N TRP A 92 7.01 -18.33 13.19
CA TRP A 92 6.44 -18.27 11.85
C TRP A 92 7.51 -18.01 10.79
N LEU A 93 8.39 -17.04 11.05
CA LEU A 93 9.51 -16.71 10.17
C LEU A 93 10.40 -17.93 9.92
N GLN A 94 10.80 -18.63 10.98
CA GLN A 94 11.68 -19.80 10.93
C GLN A 94 11.02 -21.01 10.27
N LYS A 95 9.79 -21.32 10.66
CA LYS A 95 9.11 -22.55 10.26
C LYS A 95 8.54 -22.49 8.84
N TYR A 96 8.09 -21.32 8.41
CA TYR A 96 7.29 -21.20 7.19
C TYR A 96 7.84 -20.20 6.19
N THR A 97 8.23 -19.01 6.63
CA THR A 97 8.58 -17.91 5.74
C THR A 97 9.95 -18.07 5.12
N PHE A 98 11.02 -18.26 5.89
CA PHE A 98 12.37 -18.46 5.31
C PHE A 98 12.45 -19.67 4.36
N PRO A 99 11.80 -20.82 4.62
CA PRO A 99 11.70 -21.90 3.64
C PRO A 99 10.97 -21.52 2.34
N ALA A 100 9.94 -20.67 2.43
CA ALA A 100 9.21 -20.21 1.25
C ALA A 100 10.02 -19.19 0.44
N GLU A 101 10.69 -18.24 1.11
CA GLU A 101 11.54 -17.26 0.45
C GLU A 101 12.80 -17.89 -0.16
N SER A 102 13.38 -18.91 0.48
CA SER A 102 14.57 -19.60 -0.04
C SER A 102 14.32 -20.34 -1.37
N ALA A 103 13.07 -20.75 -1.63
CA ALA A 103 12.67 -21.34 -2.90
C ALA A 103 12.85 -20.39 -4.11
N PHE A 104 12.97 -19.07 -3.86
CA PHE A 104 13.23 -18.07 -4.90
C PHE A 104 14.70 -18.03 -5.36
N SER A 105 15.58 -18.86 -4.78
CA SER A 105 16.87 -19.20 -5.39
C SER A 105 16.71 -19.75 -6.82
N SER A 106 15.54 -20.31 -7.15
CA SER A 106 15.16 -20.73 -8.50
C SER A 106 14.47 -19.60 -9.29
N PRO A 107 15.08 -19.10 -10.38
CA PRO A 107 14.43 -18.16 -11.30
C PRO A 107 13.09 -18.68 -11.87
N THR A 108 12.99 -19.98 -12.13
CA THR A 108 11.74 -20.61 -12.61
C THR A 108 10.63 -20.50 -11.57
N HIS A 109 10.95 -20.65 -10.28
CA HIS A 109 9.99 -20.47 -9.21
C HIS A 109 9.49 -19.01 -9.18
N ALA A 110 10.41 -18.05 -9.21
CA ALA A 110 10.10 -16.61 -9.26
C ALA A 110 9.17 -16.26 -10.43
N SER A 111 9.51 -16.69 -11.64
CA SER A 111 8.71 -16.45 -12.87
C SER A 111 7.33 -17.10 -12.85
N THR A 112 7.10 -18.08 -11.97
CA THR A 112 5.79 -18.73 -11.80
C THR A 112 4.90 -18.00 -10.79
N ILE A 113 5.48 -17.46 -9.72
CA ILE A 113 4.74 -16.90 -8.60
C ILE A 113 4.43 -15.41 -8.80
N TYR A 114 5.40 -14.61 -9.22
CA TYR A 114 5.22 -13.16 -9.30
C TYR A 114 4.13 -12.71 -10.27
N PRO A 115 3.95 -13.29 -11.48
CA PRO A 115 2.81 -12.93 -12.33
C PRO A 115 1.45 -13.21 -11.69
N LYS A 116 1.34 -14.25 -10.84
CA LYS A 116 0.10 -14.57 -10.12
C LYS A 116 -0.21 -13.55 -9.04
N LEU A 117 0.81 -13.13 -8.28
CA LEU A 117 0.70 -12.04 -7.31
C LEU A 117 0.20 -10.77 -8.01
N LEU A 118 0.84 -10.37 -9.10
CA LEU A 118 0.49 -9.12 -9.79
C LEU A 118 -0.92 -9.16 -10.39
N SER A 119 -1.33 -10.31 -10.94
CA SER A 119 -2.72 -10.50 -11.37
C SER A 119 -3.70 -10.37 -10.19
N HIS A 120 -3.37 -10.92 -9.02
CA HIS A 120 -4.19 -10.78 -7.82
C HIS A 120 -4.28 -9.33 -7.34
N LEU A 121 -3.16 -8.61 -7.28
CA LEU A 121 -3.12 -7.20 -6.89
C LEU A 121 -3.96 -6.32 -7.82
N LEU A 122 -3.80 -6.47 -9.13
CA LEU A 122 -4.59 -5.70 -10.11
C LEU A 122 -6.08 -6.02 -10.02
N LYS A 123 -6.46 -7.30 -9.94
CA LYS A 123 -7.87 -7.71 -9.79
C LYS A 123 -8.53 -7.18 -8.52
N THR A 124 -7.74 -6.97 -7.47
CA THR A 124 -8.22 -6.44 -6.18
C THR A 124 -8.04 -4.91 -6.06
N GLY A 125 -7.67 -4.24 -7.16
CA GLY A 125 -7.64 -2.79 -7.27
C GLY A 125 -6.33 -2.10 -6.90
N THR A 126 -5.28 -2.85 -6.57
CA THR A 126 -3.95 -2.29 -6.27
C THR A 126 -3.25 -1.90 -7.57
N THR A 127 -3.03 -0.60 -7.75
CA THR A 127 -2.35 -0.01 -8.93
C THR A 127 -0.93 0.42 -8.64
N THR A 128 -0.62 0.67 -7.37
CA THR A 128 0.72 1.01 -6.88
C THR A 128 1.10 0.11 -5.72
N ALA A 129 2.27 -0.51 -5.77
CA ALA A 129 2.72 -1.47 -4.77
C ALA A 129 4.18 -1.23 -4.32
N VAL A 130 4.44 -1.35 -3.03
CA VAL A 130 5.80 -1.40 -2.46
C VAL A 130 6.09 -2.82 -2.01
N LEU A 131 7.06 -3.46 -2.66
CA LEU A 131 7.26 -4.89 -2.68
C LEU A 131 8.64 -5.27 -2.12
N TYR A 132 8.64 -6.14 -1.12
CA TYR A 132 9.80 -6.91 -0.70
C TYR A 132 9.99 -8.07 -1.68
N GLY A 133 11.17 -8.18 -2.27
CA GLY A 133 11.67 -9.38 -2.95
C GLY A 133 12.25 -10.38 -1.96
N SER A 134 12.86 -11.46 -2.46
CA SER A 134 13.71 -12.31 -1.60
C SER A 134 15.12 -11.70 -1.51
N ASN A 135 16.03 -12.35 -0.79
CA ASN A 135 17.45 -11.96 -0.81
C ASN A 135 18.16 -12.30 -2.13
N HIS A 136 17.53 -13.04 -3.04
CA HIS A 136 18.12 -13.42 -4.32
C HIS A 136 17.98 -12.28 -5.34
N LEU A 137 19.12 -11.79 -5.83
CA LEU A 137 19.17 -10.74 -6.85
C LEU A 137 18.42 -11.12 -8.13
N SER A 138 18.61 -12.34 -8.62
CA SER A 138 17.97 -12.84 -9.85
C SER A 138 16.45 -12.86 -9.73
N ALA A 139 15.91 -13.35 -8.61
CA ALA A 139 14.47 -13.34 -8.35
C ALA A 139 13.92 -11.92 -8.24
N THR A 140 14.64 -11.01 -7.58
CA THR A 140 14.17 -9.62 -7.43
C THR A 140 14.17 -8.88 -8.77
N LYS A 141 15.13 -9.15 -9.66
CA LYS A 141 15.07 -8.65 -11.05
C LYS A 141 13.83 -9.18 -11.78
N ILE A 142 13.50 -10.47 -11.64
CA ILE A 142 12.29 -11.07 -12.22
C ILE A 142 11.02 -10.43 -11.66
N LEU A 143 10.97 -10.14 -10.35
CA LEU A 143 9.85 -9.42 -9.74
C LEU A 143 9.66 -8.04 -10.38
N ALA A 144 10.74 -7.28 -10.51
CA ALA A 144 10.71 -5.96 -11.12
C ALA A 144 10.27 -6.00 -12.60
N GLU A 145 10.76 -6.96 -13.40
CA GLU A 145 10.30 -7.16 -14.78
C GLU A 145 8.83 -7.58 -14.83
N SER A 146 8.40 -8.46 -13.93
CA SER A 146 7.01 -8.87 -13.82
C SER A 146 6.10 -7.68 -13.52
N CYS A 147 6.51 -6.77 -12.61
CA CYS A 147 5.78 -5.54 -12.31
C CYS A 147 5.64 -4.67 -13.56
N HIS A 148 6.74 -4.45 -14.27
CA HIS A 148 6.74 -3.67 -15.49
C HIS A 148 5.80 -4.27 -16.55
N ASN A 149 5.86 -5.59 -16.76
CA ASN A 149 5.06 -6.32 -17.74
C ASN A 149 3.57 -6.33 -17.39
N ALA A 150 3.23 -6.43 -16.11
CA ALA A 150 1.85 -6.31 -15.63
C ALA A 150 1.30 -4.87 -15.75
N GLY A 151 2.19 -3.88 -15.91
CA GLY A 151 1.83 -2.46 -16.02
C GLY A 151 1.56 -1.77 -14.68
N ILE A 152 1.78 -2.45 -13.54
CA ILE A 152 1.63 -1.86 -12.21
C ILE A 152 2.73 -0.82 -11.95
N ARG A 153 2.43 0.18 -11.11
CA ARG A 153 3.44 1.06 -10.53
C ARG A 153 4.05 0.37 -9.31
N ALA A 154 5.36 0.20 -9.28
CA ALA A 154 6.03 -0.62 -8.27
C ALA A 154 7.31 0.00 -7.71
N PHE A 155 7.48 -0.11 -6.41
CA PHE A 155 8.74 0.07 -5.71
C PHE A 155 9.21 -1.33 -5.29
N VAL A 156 10.28 -1.83 -5.90
CA VAL A 156 10.74 -3.21 -5.70
C VAL A 156 12.08 -3.17 -4.98
N GLY A 157 12.24 -3.99 -3.94
CA GLY A 157 13.46 -4.03 -3.16
C GLY A 157 13.98 -5.45 -2.99
N LYS A 158 15.29 -5.63 -3.19
CA LYS A 158 15.97 -6.87 -2.82
C LYS A 158 16.13 -6.87 -1.30
N THR A 159 15.55 -7.85 -0.64
CA THR A 159 15.55 -7.92 0.83
C THR A 159 16.96 -8.26 1.32
N CYS A 160 17.46 -7.51 2.29
CA CYS A 160 18.81 -7.68 2.83
C CYS A 160 18.75 -8.25 4.25
N ALA A 161 19.53 -9.29 4.51
CA ALA A 161 19.72 -9.89 5.83
C ALA A 161 21.04 -10.68 5.90
N ASP A 162 21.92 -10.33 6.83
CA ASP A 162 23.24 -10.96 7.02
C ASP A 162 23.42 -11.63 8.39
N MET A 163 22.37 -11.67 9.20
CA MET A 163 22.35 -12.37 10.48
C MET A 163 20.93 -12.81 10.88
N LEU A 164 20.84 -13.73 11.85
CA LEU A 164 19.58 -14.26 12.42
C LEU A 164 18.55 -14.80 11.40
N THR A 165 19.03 -15.22 10.23
CA THR A 165 18.29 -16.05 9.28
C THR A 165 18.91 -17.46 9.23
N PRO A 166 18.20 -18.47 8.73
CA PRO A 166 18.75 -19.82 8.56
C PRO A 166 19.99 -19.84 7.65
N GLU A 167 20.89 -20.80 7.87
CA GLU A 167 22.15 -20.96 7.12
C GLU A 167 21.94 -21.03 5.60
N TYR A 168 20.84 -21.63 5.15
CA TYR A 168 20.49 -21.74 3.73
C TYR A 168 19.92 -20.45 3.12
N TYR A 169 19.73 -19.39 3.91
CA TYR A 169 19.06 -18.15 3.50
C TYR A 169 19.71 -16.88 4.08
N VAL A 170 20.94 -16.98 4.59
CA VAL A 170 21.71 -15.83 5.11
C VAL A 170 22.68 -15.31 4.07
N GLU A 171 22.87 -13.99 4.02
CA GLU A 171 23.85 -13.35 3.14
C GLU A 171 25.14 -12.99 3.88
N THR A 172 26.20 -12.67 3.13
CA THR A 172 27.31 -11.90 3.69
C THR A 172 27.01 -10.40 3.57
N THR A 173 27.51 -9.58 4.48
CA THR A 173 27.37 -8.11 4.40
C THR A 173 27.85 -7.56 3.06
N GLU A 174 29.04 -7.98 2.60
CA GLU A 174 29.62 -7.55 1.33
C GLU A 174 28.75 -7.95 0.13
N GLY A 175 28.32 -9.21 0.08
CA GLY A 175 27.44 -9.71 -0.98
C GLY A 175 26.10 -8.98 -0.99
N SER A 176 25.51 -8.74 0.18
CA SER A 176 24.22 -8.09 0.29
C SER A 176 24.27 -6.64 -0.22
N LEU A 177 25.32 -5.88 0.14
CA LEU A 177 25.56 -4.52 -0.34
C LEU A 177 25.84 -4.46 -1.84
N LYS A 178 26.69 -5.37 -2.35
CA LYS A 178 27.02 -5.46 -3.78
C LYS A 178 25.77 -5.71 -4.62
N ASP A 179 24.98 -6.72 -4.26
CA ASP A 179 23.78 -7.10 -4.99
C ASP A 179 22.70 -6.01 -4.92
N THR A 180 22.59 -5.31 -3.79
CA THR A 180 21.67 -4.18 -3.65
C THR A 180 22.05 -3.02 -4.57
N GLU A 181 23.33 -2.64 -4.58
CA GLU A 181 23.81 -1.58 -5.47
C GLU A 181 23.68 -1.98 -6.94
N GLU A 182 23.94 -3.24 -7.29
CA GLU A 182 23.71 -3.77 -8.64
C GLU A 182 22.24 -3.68 -9.04
N PHE A 183 21.33 -4.10 -8.17
CA PHE A 183 19.89 -4.04 -8.42
C PHE A 183 19.40 -2.60 -8.66
N VAL A 184 19.85 -1.66 -7.83
CA VAL A 184 19.52 -0.23 -7.97
C VAL A 184 19.96 0.30 -9.33
N LYS A 185 21.23 0.09 -9.69
CA LYS A 185 21.78 0.51 -11.00
C LYS A 185 21.00 -0.10 -12.16
N TRP A 186 20.75 -1.40 -12.10
CA TRP A 186 20.03 -2.12 -13.14
C TRP A 186 18.61 -1.58 -13.35
N CYS A 187 17.87 -1.27 -12.27
CA CYS A 187 16.55 -0.64 -12.36
C CYS A 187 16.62 0.75 -13.03
N TYR A 188 17.60 1.58 -12.65
CA TYR A 188 17.75 2.91 -13.22
C TYR A 188 18.22 2.90 -14.68
N GLU A 189 19.07 1.96 -15.06
CA GLU A 189 19.43 1.75 -16.47
C GLU A 189 18.21 1.34 -17.31
N LYS A 190 17.32 0.51 -16.74
CA LYS A 190 16.17 -0.05 -17.45
C LYS A 190 14.97 0.90 -17.53
N TRP A 191 14.67 1.64 -16.47
CA TRP A 191 13.45 2.45 -16.36
C TRP A 191 13.68 3.92 -15.97
N GLY A 192 14.95 4.33 -15.85
CA GLY A 192 15.33 5.67 -15.43
C GLY A 192 15.29 5.87 -13.91
N SER A 193 15.97 6.92 -13.45
CA SER A 193 16.00 7.33 -12.03
C SER A 193 14.92 8.35 -11.67
N GLY A 194 14.18 8.87 -12.66
CA GLY A 194 13.12 9.85 -12.47
C GLY A 194 11.88 9.28 -11.80
N ARG A 195 11.05 10.17 -11.24
CA ARG A 195 9.78 9.81 -10.60
C ARG A 195 8.71 9.24 -11.56
N GLU A 196 8.87 9.48 -12.86
CA GLU A 196 7.97 8.99 -13.92
C GLU A 196 8.13 7.48 -14.19
N GLY A 197 9.25 6.87 -13.77
CA GLY A 197 9.47 5.44 -13.92
C GLY A 197 8.41 4.64 -13.16
N ARG A 198 7.67 3.76 -13.85
CA ARG A 198 6.66 2.91 -13.21
C ARG A 198 7.27 1.90 -12.25
N VAL A 199 8.47 1.40 -12.51
CA VAL A 199 9.17 0.48 -11.61
C VAL A 199 10.44 1.16 -11.09
N ARG A 200 10.58 1.23 -9.77
CA ARG A 200 11.65 1.94 -9.08
C ARG A 200 12.29 1.03 -8.02
N PRO A 201 13.62 1.12 -7.80
CA PRO A 201 14.26 0.38 -6.74
C PRO A 201 13.98 1.02 -5.37
N VAL A 202 13.88 0.19 -4.33
CA VAL A 202 13.84 0.60 -2.92
C VAL A 202 14.87 -0.21 -2.13
N VAL A 203 15.69 0.47 -1.33
CA VAL A 203 16.67 -0.17 -0.44
C VAL A 203 15.91 -0.83 0.72
N THR A 204 16.14 -2.13 0.93
CA THR A 204 15.27 -2.96 1.78
C THR A 204 16.06 -3.78 2.79
N PRO A 205 16.62 -3.17 3.86
CA PRO A 205 16.95 -3.94 5.05
C PRO A 205 15.66 -4.60 5.55
N ARG A 206 15.67 -5.92 5.78
CA ARG A 206 14.44 -6.63 6.17
C ARG A 206 13.82 -5.97 7.41
N PHE A 207 14.59 -5.95 8.49
CA PHE A 207 14.33 -5.31 9.77
C PHE A 207 15.63 -5.35 10.58
N ILE A 208 15.77 -4.49 11.59
CA ILE A 208 17.01 -4.33 12.36
C ILE A 208 17.58 -5.67 12.85
N PRO A 209 16.78 -6.59 13.43
CA PRO A 209 17.32 -7.84 13.95
C PRO A 209 18.11 -8.74 13.01
N THR A 210 17.88 -8.62 11.71
CA THR A 210 18.56 -9.46 10.70
C THR A 210 19.67 -8.73 9.94
N CYS A 211 19.97 -7.49 10.33
CA CYS A 211 20.97 -6.68 9.67
C CYS A 211 22.03 -6.20 10.67
N SER A 212 23.29 -6.54 10.41
CA SER A 212 24.43 -5.99 11.15
C SER A 212 24.48 -4.45 11.03
N LYS A 213 25.16 -3.80 11.98
CA LYS A 213 25.37 -2.34 11.95
C LYS A 213 26.10 -1.91 10.67
N GLU A 214 27.03 -2.74 10.21
CA GLU A 214 27.79 -2.57 8.98
C GLU A 214 26.88 -2.62 7.75
N LEU A 215 25.98 -3.61 7.68
CA LEU A 215 24.99 -3.72 6.61
C LEU A 215 24.05 -2.51 6.60
N LEU A 216 23.47 -2.14 7.75
CA LEU A 216 22.54 -1.01 7.86
C LEU A 216 23.19 0.30 7.38
N ARG A 217 24.42 0.59 7.81
CA ARG A 217 25.17 1.78 7.38
C ARG A 217 25.49 1.75 5.89
N GLY A 218 25.91 0.60 5.37
CA GLY A 218 26.21 0.43 3.95
C GLY A 218 24.96 0.66 3.08
N LEU A 219 23.81 0.11 3.49
CA LEU A 219 22.53 0.31 2.82
C LEU A 219 22.09 1.78 2.88
N GLY A 220 22.29 2.48 4.01
CA GLY A 220 22.05 3.92 4.10
C GLY A 220 22.92 4.73 3.14
N GLY A 221 24.19 4.34 2.99
CA GLY A 221 25.10 4.91 1.99
C GLY A 221 24.60 4.72 0.55
N ILE A 222 24.09 3.53 0.22
CA ILE A 222 23.48 3.25 -1.10
C ILE A 222 22.23 4.12 -1.29
N ALA A 223 21.32 4.15 -0.31
CA ALA A 223 20.08 4.91 -0.39
C ALA A 223 20.34 6.40 -0.66
N GLN A 224 21.31 7.00 0.03
CA GLN A 224 21.71 8.40 -0.17
C GLN A 224 22.41 8.63 -1.51
N LYS A 225 23.36 7.76 -1.88
CA LYS A 225 24.12 7.87 -3.13
C LYS A 225 23.22 7.86 -4.37
N TYR A 226 22.15 7.07 -4.33
CA TYR A 226 21.24 6.86 -5.46
C TYR A 226 19.88 7.53 -5.27
N ASP A 227 19.67 8.29 -4.20
CA ASP A 227 18.39 8.94 -3.87
C ASP A 227 17.18 7.98 -3.89
N CYS A 228 17.41 6.75 -3.42
CA CYS A 228 16.41 5.68 -3.38
C CYS A 228 15.45 5.84 -2.20
N PHE A 229 14.27 5.22 -2.35
CA PHE A 229 13.43 4.94 -1.19
C PHE A 229 14.11 3.92 -0.27
N VAL A 230 13.68 3.92 0.99
CA VAL A 230 13.99 2.89 1.97
C VAL A 230 12.68 2.29 2.46
N GLN A 231 12.61 0.95 2.56
CA GLN A 231 11.54 0.28 3.29
C GLN A 231 12.12 -0.69 4.33
N SER A 232 11.48 -0.76 5.49
CA SER A 232 11.82 -1.73 6.54
C SER A 232 10.60 -1.98 7.46
N HIS A 233 10.76 -2.81 8.48
CA HIS A 233 9.78 -2.97 9.58
C HIS A 233 10.26 -2.15 10.77
N ALA A 234 9.35 -1.62 11.59
CA ALA A 234 9.74 -0.96 12.83
C ALA A 234 8.67 -1.08 13.91
N ALA A 235 9.10 -1.28 15.16
CA ALA A 235 8.30 -1.29 16.37
C ALA A 235 7.00 -2.11 16.19
N GLU A 236 7.15 -3.30 15.61
CA GLU A 236 6.03 -4.14 15.22
C GLU A 236 5.46 -4.83 16.46
N SER A 237 6.29 -5.60 17.16
CA SER A 237 5.85 -6.51 18.22
C SER A 237 6.75 -6.40 19.45
N VAL A 238 6.26 -6.92 20.59
CA VAL A 238 7.05 -6.96 21.84
C VAL A 238 8.30 -7.82 21.69
N ASP A 239 8.20 -8.93 20.95
CA ASP A 239 9.30 -9.87 20.76
C ASP A 239 10.40 -9.28 19.86
N GLU A 240 9.98 -8.51 18.85
CA GLU A 240 10.89 -7.75 17.98
C GLU A 240 11.62 -6.64 18.77
N GLU A 241 10.90 -5.82 19.53
CA GLU A 241 11.50 -4.80 20.40
C GLU A 241 12.51 -5.39 21.40
N ALA A 242 12.20 -6.56 21.97
CA ALA A 242 13.09 -7.25 22.89
C ALA A 242 14.38 -7.73 22.19
N LEU A 243 14.27 -8.20 20.95
CA LEU A 243 15.43 -8.60 20.16
C LEU A 243 16.31 -7.39 19.80
N VAL A 244 15.70 -6.27 19.40
CA VAL A 244 16.42 -5.01 19.14
C VAL A 244 17.14 -4.52 20.39
N GLU A 245 16.49 -4.48 21.55
CA GLU A 245 17.13 -4.10 22.82
C GLU A 245 18.30 -5.04 23.16
N SER A 246 18.18 -6.34 22.85
CA SER A 246 19.28 -7.29 23.13
C SER A 246 20.52 -7.05 22.25
N GLN A 247 20.32 -6.64 20.99
CA GLN A 247 21.39 -6.41 20.01
C GLN A 247 21.93 -4.97 20.05
N HIS A 248 21.09 -4.02 20.43
CA HIS A 248 21.37 -2.59 20.48
C HIS A 248 20.89 -1.99 21.82
N PRO A 249 21.52 -2.35 22.95
CA PRO A 249 21.05 -1.93 24.28
C PRO A 249 20.83 -0.42 24.39
N GLY A 250 19.63 -0.03 24.83
CA GLY A 250 19.21 1.36 24.99
C GLY A 250 18.84 2.11 23.70
N GLN A 251 18.93 1.48 22.52
CA GLN A 251 18.50 2.07 21.25
C GLN A 251 17.20 1.43 20.77
N ARG A 252 16.46 2.15 19.92
CA ARG A 252 15.24 1.67 19.26
C ARG A 252 15.29 1.93 17.76
N ASP A 253 14.36 1.33 17.04
CA ASP A 253 14.41 1.24 15.60
C ASP A 253 14.59 2.57 14.90
N VAL A 254 13.78 3.56 15.25
CA VAL A 254 13.81 4.89 14.63
C VAL A 254 15.17 5.56 14.84
N GLU A 255 15.80 5.36 16.00
CA GLU A 255 17.14 5.88 16.26
C GLU A 255 18.21 5.14 15.45
N ILE A 256 18.13 3.80 15.40
CA ILE A 256 19.09 2.96 14.66
C ILE A 256 19.02 3.24 13.16
N TYR A 257 17.81 3.37 12.59
CA TYR A 257 17.64 3.76 11.19
C TYR A 257 18.16 5.17 10.92
N ARG A 258 17.95 6.11 11.84
CA ARG A 258 18.48 7.47 11.73
C ARG A 258 20.01 7.50 11.73
N GLU A 259 20.65 6.81 12.68
CA GLU A 259 22.12 6.71 12.77
C GLU A 259 22.75 6.00 11.57
N SER A 260 22.00 5.08 10.97
CA SER A 260 22.43 4.34 9.77
C SER A 260 22.19 5.10 8.47
N GLY A 261 21.59 6.29 8.51
CA GLY A 261 21.28 7.08 7.32
C GLY A 261 20.11 6.53 6.49
N LEU A 262 19.26 5.70 7.10
CA LEU A 262 18.12 5.02 6.48
C LEU A 262 16.76 5.68 6.82
N LEU A 263 16.75 6.70 7.68
CA LEU A 263 15.54 7.44 8.06
C LEU A 263 15.49 8.84 7.42
N GLY A 264 14.48 9.08 6.58
CA GLY A 264 14.24 10.35 5.89
C GLY A 264 12.86 10.42 5.24
N ASN A 265 12.69 11.38 4.33
CA ASN A 265 11.40 11.66 3.68
C ASN A 265 10.93 10.60 2.67
N LYS A 266 11.82 9.65 2.33
CA LYS A 266 11.58 8.49 1.46
C LYS A 266 11.68 7.16 2.21
N THR A 267 11.55 7.19 3.54
CA THR A 267 11.56 5.99 4.38
C THR A 267 10.13 5.55 4.69
N ILE A 268 9.85 4.27 4.44
CA ILE A 268 8.56 3.62 4.66
C ILE A 268 8.76 2.53 5.70
N LEU A 269 8.16 2.69 6.89
CA LEU A 269 8.30 1.73 7.99
C LEU A 269 6.97 1.02 8.22
N ALA A 270 6.97 -0.30 8.07
CA ALA A 270 5.81 -1.14 8.31
C ALA A 270 5.51 -1.32 9.79
N HIS A 271 4.23 -1.54 10.09
CA HIS A 271 3.65 -1.78 11.41
C HIS A 271 3.68 -0.55 12.30
N CYS A 272 4.81 -0.20 12.92
CA CYS A 272 4.91 0.94 13.83
C CYS A 272 3.86 0.93 14.96
N CYS A 273 3.39 -0.25 15.36
CA CYS A 273 2.35 -0.44 16.37
C CYS A 273 2.76 0.07 17.75
N ARG A 274 4.08 0.12 17.99
CA ARG A 274 4.66 0.38 19.32
C ARG A 274 5.61 1.58 19.34
N LEU A 275 5.49 2.51 18.37
CA LEU A 275 6.28 3.75 18.39
C LEU A 275 5.99 4.56 19.65
N LYS A 276 7.05 5.07 20.28
CA LYS A 276 6.96 6.11 21.30
C LYS A 276 6.66 7.46 20.65
N ASN A 277 6.07 8.37 21.42
CA ASN A 277 5.79 9.74 20.95
C ASN A 277 7.04 10.49 20.46
N SER A 278 8.18 10.26 21.10
CA SER A 278 9.46 10.82 20.65
C SER A 278 9.86 10.30 19.26
N GLU A 279 9.60 9.04 18.97
CA GLU A 279 9.91 8.40 17.68
C GLU A 279 8.96 8.89 16.59
N ALA A 280 7.65 8.93 16.87
CA ALA A 280 6.64 9.50 15.97
C ALA A 280 6.93 10.98 15.64
N GLY A 281 7.35 11.77 16.63
CA GLY A 281 7.78 13.15 16.43
C GLY A 281 9.01 13.29 15.53
N VAL A 282 9.99 12.38 15.65
CA VAL A 282 11.16 12.32 14.75
C VAL A 282 10.72 11.95 13.34
N MET A 283 9.93 10.88 13.18
CA MET A 283 9.43 10.43 11.88
C MET A 283 8.64 11.52 11.16
N GLN A 284 7.78 12.25 11.87
CA GLN A 284 7.08 13.41 11.34
C GLN A 284 8.07 14.48 10.84
N LYS A 285 9.07 14.84 11.65
CA LYS A 285 10.02 15.91 11.33
C LYS A 285 10.84 15.60 10.08
N VAL A 286 11.26 14.35 9.91
CA VAL A 286 12.05 13.91 8.74
C VAL A 286 11.19 13.52 7.54
N GLY A 287 9.87 13.41 7.72
CA GLY A 287 8.91 13.08 6.66
C GLY A 287 8.81 11.59 6.33
N ALA A 288 9.21 10.71 7.27
CA ALA A 288 9.06 9.26 7.13
C ALA A 288 7.59 8.83 7.24
N THR A 289 7.31 7.63 6.75
CA THR A 289 5.95 7.07 6.67
C THR A 289 5.78 5.90 7.63
N VAL A 290 4.64 5.88 8.32
CA VAL A 290 4.09 4.69 9.00
C VAL A 290 3.16 3.95 8.05
N VAL A 291 3.34 2.63 7.91
CA VAL A 291 2.38 1.78 7.20
C VAL A 291 1.62 0.93 8.21
N SER A 292 0.32 1.15 8.31
CA SER A 292 -0.56 0.27 9.08
C SER A 292 -0.90 -0.95 8.22
N CYS A 293 -0.67 -2.15 8.79
CA CYS A 293 -0.98 -3.43 8.16
C CYS A 293 -2.03 -4.18 9.02
N PRO A 294 -3.31 -3.76 9.02
CA PRO A 294 -4.28 -4.14 10.04
C PRO A 294 -4.39 -5.64 10.34
N TRP A 295 -4.52 -6.49 9.32
CA TRP A 295 -4.58 -7.95 9.51
C TRP A 295 -3.33 -8.51 10.17
N SER A 296 -2.15 -8.18 9.62
CA SER A 296 -0.87 -8.66 10.16
C SER A 296 -0.63 -8.17 11.58
N ASN A 297 -0.92 -6.88 11.83
CA ASN A 297 -0.76 -6.28 13.16
C ASN A 297 -1.57 -7.02 14.23
N ILE A 298 -2.82 -7.39 13.92
CA ILE A 298 -3.66 -8.14 14.87
C ILE A 298 -3.10 -9.54 15.11
N LEU A 299 -2.64 -10.23 14.07
CA LEU A 299 -2.16 -11.61 14.15
C LEU A 299 -0.80 -11.73 14.83
N PHE A 300 0.17 -10.92 14.39
CA PHE A 300 1.59 -11.08 14.72
C PHE A 300 2.09 -10.06 15.75
N ALA A 301 1.70 -8.80 15.61
CA ALA A 301 2.05 -7.78 16.61
C ALA A 301 1.16 -7.86 17.87
N ARG A 302 -0.05 -8.43 17.74
CA ARG A 302 -1.12 -8.37 18.74
C ARG A 302 -1.39 -6.92 19.20
N ALA A 303 -1.32 -6.00 18.25
CA ALA A 303 -1.43 -4.57 18.45
C ALA A 303 -2.06 -3.92 17.21
N THR A 304 -2.38 -2.64 17.32
CA THR A 304 -2.92 -1.81 16.24
C THR A 304 -2.03 -0.57 16.06
N VAL A 305 -2.11 0.07 14.90
CA VAL A 305 -1.57 1.42 14.75
C VAL A 305 -2.63 2.41 15.22
N PRO A 306 -2.35 3.27 16.21
CA PRO A 306 -3.36 4.20 16.72
C PRO A 306 -3.50 5.41 15.79
N ILE A 307 -4.06 5.18 14.59
CA ILE A 307 -4.21 6.18 13.51
C ILE A 307 -4.89 7.48 14.00
N PRO A 308 -6.03 7.45 14.74
CA PRO A 308 -6.66 8.67 15.26
C PRO A 308 -5.72 9.49 16.16
N TYR A 309 -4.97 8.80 17.00
CA TYR A 309 -4.03 9.42 17.94
C TYR A 309 -2.88 10.09 17.18
N TYR A 310 -2.29 9.40 16.21
CA TYR A 310 -1.23 9.97 15.39
C TYR A 310 -1.71 11.12 14.53
N ASN A 311 -2.88 11.02 13.91
CA ASN A 311 -3.44 12.11 13.11
C ASN A 311 -3.71 13.39 13.95
N SER A 312 -4.14 13.24 15.20
CA SER A 312 -4.39 14.37 16.10
C SER A 312 -3.12 14.95 16.76
N THR A 313 -2.16 14.09 17.11
CA THR A 313 -0.95 14.49 17.86
C THR A 313 0.21 14.86 16.95
N PHE A 314 0.31 14.20 15.79
CA PHE A 314 1.37 14.36 14.78
C PHE A 314 0.75 14.56 13.39
N PRO A 315 0.09 15.71 13.13
CA PRO A 315 -0.71 15.94 11.92
C PRO A 315 0.08 15.91 10.59
N ASN A 316 1.41 15.97 10.65
CA ASN A 316 2.28 15.86 9.48
C ASN A 316 2.92 14.47 9.34
N LEU A 317 2.70 13.55 10.29
CA LEU A 317 3.16 12.17 10.16
C LEU A 317 2.42 11.52 8.98
N LYS A 318 3.17 10.97 8.03
CA LYS A 318 2.57 10.26 6.89
C LYS A 318 2.14 8.88 7.35
N ILE A 319 0.89 8.51 7.05
CA ILE A 319 0.32 7.21 7.41
C ILE A 319 -0.38 6.65 6.17
N GLY A 320 -0.10 5.41 5.80
CA GLY A 320 -0.83 4.70 4.75
C GLY A 320 -1.15 3.26 5.15
N LEU A 321 -1.74 2.51 4.24
CA LEU A 321 -2.08 1.11 4.43
C LEU A 321 -1.16 0.19 3.61
N GLY A 322 -0.94 -1.02 4.11
CA GLY A 322 -0.29 -2.09 3.37
C GLY A 322 -0.95 -3.43 3.66
N THR A 323 -0.97 -4.36 2.71
CA THR A 323 -1.57 -5.69 2.90
C THR A 323 -0.76 -6.57 3.84
N ASP A 324 0.56 -6.41 3.77
CA ASP A 324 1.55 -7.28 4.39
C ASP A 324 1.36 -8.75 4.04
N ILE A 325 1.09 -9.06 2.78
CA ILE A 325 1.06 -10.47 2.35
C ILE A 325 2.42 -11.09 2.69
N ALA A 326 2.53 -12.20 3.41
CA ALA A 326 1.46 -13.10 3.88
C ALA A 326 1.16 -13.01 5.39
N GLY A 327 1.77 -12.08 6.11
CA GLY A 327 1.40 -11.76 7.49
C GLY A 327 -0.08 -11.37 7.60
N GLY A 328 -0.56 -10.56 6.66
CA GLY A 328 -1.96 -10.37 6.33
C GLY A 328 -2.45 -11.34 5.26
N PHE A 329 -3.73 -11.73 5.34
CA PHE A 329 -4.39 -12.60 4.36
C PHE A 329 -5.49 -11.91 3.54
N GLY A 330 -5.65 -10.60 3.70
CA GLY A 330 -6.67 -9.81 3.03
C GLY A 330 -6.15 -8.95 1.88
N THR A 331 -7.08 -8.34 1.16
CA THR A 331 -6.83 -7.30 0.15
C THR A 331 -6.71 -5.91 0.79
N MET A 332 -6.38 -4.88 -0.01
CA MET A 332 -6.43 -3.49 0.46
C MET A 332 -7.84 -3.09 0.95
N LEU A 333 -8.90 -3.61 0.32
CA LEU A 333 -10.27 -3.38 0.74
C LEU A 333 -10.54 -4.01 2.14
N ASP A 334 -9.99 -5.19 2.40
CA ASP A 334 -10.09 -5.82 3.70
C ASP A 334 -9.30 -5.07 4.77
N ASN A 335 -8.13 -4.53 4.45
CA ASN A 335 -7.38 -3.70 5.39
C ASN A 335 -8.04 -2.33 5.65
N MET A 336 -8.73 -1.75 4.66
CA MET A 336 -9.57 -0.57 4.89
C MET A 336 -10.67 -0.88 5.92
N ARG A 337 -11.39 -2.01 5.76
CA ARG A 337 -12.42 -2.45 6.71
C ARG A 337 -11.86 -2.68 8.10
N THR A 338 -10.75 -3.40 8.19
CA THR A 338 -10.12 -3.69 9.47
C THR A 338 -9.61 -2.42 10.16
N ALA A 339 -9.09 -1.43 9.41
CA ALA A 339 -8.69 -0.13 9.99
C ALA A 339 -9.89 0.62 10.61
N ILE A 340 -11.07 0.57 9.98
CA ILE A 340 -12.31 1.12 10.54
C ILE A 340 -12.66 0.41 11.86
N LEU A 341 -12.60 -0.92 11.88
CA LEU A 341 -12.90 -1.72 13.07
C LEU A 341 -11.87 -1.48 14.19
N GLN A 342 -10.59 -1.33 13.85
CA GLN A 342 -9.52 -1.03 14.81
C GLN A 342 -9.77 0.29 15.54
N ASP A 343 -10.16 1.36 14.84
CA ASP A 343 -10.52 2.63 15.47
C ASP A 343 -11.65 2.49 16.48
N ARG A 344 -12.66 1.65 16.18
CA ARG A 344 -13.73 1.32 17.14
C ARG A 344 -13.18 0.62 18.37
N ILE A 345 -12.38 -0.42 18.18
CA ILE A 345 -11.79 -1.23 19.27
C ILE A 345 -10.88 -0.37 20.15
N ASP A 346 -10.00 0.43 19.56
CA ASP A 346 -9.05 1.29 20.28
C ASP A 346 -9.78 2.39 21.07
N SER A 347 -10.83 2.96 20.48
CA SER A 347 -11.72 3.90 21.18
C SER A 347 -12.38 3.23 22.40
N PHE A 348 -12.90 2.01 22.26
CA PHE A 348 -13.49 1.26 23.37
C PHE A 348 -12.47 0.86 24.44
N ALA A 349 -11.27 0.41 24.06
CA ALA A 349 -10.21 0.06 25.01
C ALA A 349 -9.76 1.28 25.83
N THR A 350 -9.75 2.46 25.21
CA THR A 350 -9.48 3.74 25.87
C THR A 350 -10.60 4.12 26.85
N VAL A 351 -11.87 4.00 26.43
CA VAL A 351 -13.05 4.31 27.27
C VAL A 351 -13.17 3.36 28.47
N ASN A 352 -13.06 2.03 28.27
CA ASN A 352 -13.19 1.04 29.35
C ASN A 352 -12.05 1.08 30.38
N ARG A 353 -10.84 1.53 30.01
CA ARG A 353 -9.74 1.74 30.96
C ARG A 353 -9.84 3.07 31.72
N SER A 354 -10.56 4.05 31.18
CA SER A 354 -10.87 5.32 31.85
C SER A 354 -12.12 5.26 32.75
N ASN A 355 -12.88 4.16 32.69
CA ASN A 355 -14.16 3.98 33.38
C ASN A 355 -14.00 3.63 34.88
N THR A 356 -13.34 4.51 35.62
CA THR A 356 -13.64 4.78 37.04
C THR A 356 -14.60 5.98 37.19
N SER A 357 -15.14 6.52 36.09
CA SER A 357 -16.01 7.71 36.11
C SER A 357 -17.37 7.40 35.47
N THR A 358 -18.42 7.39 36.29
CA THR A 358 -19.83 7.31 35.89
C THR A 358 -20.35 8.66 35.35
N ASP A 359 -19.52 9.46 34.68
CA ASP A 359 -19.90 10.79 34.19
C ASP A 359 -20.61 10.69 32.82
N PRO A 360 -21.92 11.01 32.73
CA PRO A 360 -22.67 11.01 31.48
C PRO A 360 -22.19 12.06 30.46
N ASN A 361 -21.23 12.93 30.82
CA ASN A 361 -20.63 13.94 29.93
C ASN A 361 -19.30 13.51 29.29
N ILE A 362 -18.84 12.27 29.49
CA ILE A 362 -17.67 11.75 28.73
C ILE A 362 -18.01 11.86 27.24
N LYS A 363 -17.20 12.65 26.52
CA LYS A 363 -17.43 12.96 25.10
C LYS A 363 -17.65 11.68 24.31
N LYS A 364 -18.75 11.66 23.56
CA LYS A 364 -19.13 10.62 22.60
C LYS A 364 -17.90 10.14 21.83
N GLU A 365 -17.82 8.82 21.68
CA GLU A 365 -16.91 8.05 20.85
C GLU A 365 -16.29 8.89 19.71
N ASN A 366 -14.98 9.15 19.77
CA ASN A 366 -14.27 9.89 18.73
C ASN A 366 -13.82 8.92 17.63
N TRP A 367 -14.78 8.24 17.01
CA TRP A 367 -14.56 7.36 15.87
C TRP A 367 -14.23 8.21 14.64
N THR A 368 -12.96 8.26 14.29
CA THR A 368 -12.47 9.14 13.22
C THR A 368 -12.20 8.39 11.92
N VAL A 369 -11.91 7.09 11.99
CA VAL A 369 -11.66 6.27 10.80
C VAL A 369 -13.00 5.69 10.35
N ASP A 370 -13.60 6.32 9.35
CA ASP A 370 -14.75 5.83 8.59
C ASP A 370 -14.31 5.34 7.20
N PHE A 371 -15.26 4.99 6.33
CA PHE A 371 -14.98 4.52 4.98
C PHE A 371 -14.22 5.55 4.12
N LYS A 372 -14.43 6.84 4.37
CA LYS A 372 -13.79 7.95 3.63
C LYS A 372 -12.33 8.07 4.05
N TYR A 373 -12.08 8.06 5.35
CA TYR A 373 -10.70 8.11 5.85
C TYR A 373 -9.93 6.83 5.49
N ALA A 374 -10.54 5.65 5.63
CA ALA A 374 -9.91 4.40 5.20
C ALA A 374 -9.54 4.43 3.70
N PHE A 375 -10.43 4.95 2.85
CA PHE A 375 -10.13 5.12 1.42
C PHE A 375 -9.05 6.17 1.15
N HIS A 376 -9.03 7.28 1.89
CA HIS A 376 -7.95 8.27 1.84
C HIS A 376 -6.59 7.65 2.18
N LEU A 377 -6.52 6.81 3.22
CA LEU A 377 -5.30 6.10 3.60
C LEU A 377 -4.81 5.15 2.50
N ALA A 378 -5.75 4.48 1.81
CA ALA A 378 -5.47 3.56 0.71
C ALA A 378 -5.19 4.24 -0.63
N THR A 379 -5.35 5.57 -0.75
CA THR A 379 -5.20 6.30 -2.02
C THR A 379 -4.31 7.53 -1.85
N ALA A 380 -4.88 8.70 -1.58
CA ALA A 380 -4.16 9.98 -1.51
C ALA A 380 -3.05 10.00 -0.45
N SER A 381 -3.26 9.36 0.71
CA SER A 381 -2.21 9.27 1.73
C SER A 381 -1.10 8.30 1.33
N GLY A 382 -1.44 7.18 0.69
CA GLY A 382 -0.47 6.26 0.09
C GLY A 382 0.36 6.94 -1.00
N ALA A 383 -0.26 7.75 -1.84
CA ALA A 383 0.44 8.57 -2.84
C ALA A 383 1.42 9.55 -2.17
N LYS A 384 1.00 10.23 -1.11
CA LYS A 384 1.85 11.14 -0.31
C LYS A 384 3.02 10.42 0.37
N ALA A 385 2.82 9.18 0.83
CA ALA A 385 3.90 8.35 1.38
C ALA A 385 5.03 8.11 0.37
N LEU A 386 4.69 8.06 -0.92
CA LEU A 386 5.61 7.82 -2.03
C LEU A 386 6.12 9.11 -2.69
N GLY A 387 5.75 10.29 -2.15
CA GLY A 387 6.04 11.58 -2.77
C GLY A 387 5.41 11.71 -4.17
N MET A 388 4.17 11.23 -4.30
CA MET A 388 3.38 11.17 -5.54
C MET A 388 1.99 11.80 -5.36
N GLU A 389 1.78 12.64 -4.34
CA GLU A 389 0.50 13.30 -4.02
C GLU A 389 0.00 14.28 -5.10
N ASP A 390 0.88 14.69 -6.00
CA ASP A 390 0.67 15.51 -7.20
C ASP A 390 0.61 14.65 -8.48
N MET A 391 0.78 13.34 -8.39
CA MET A 391 0.76 12.42 -9.53
C MET A 391 -0.40 11.41 -9.49
N ILE A 392 -0.74 10.84 -8.33
CA ILE A 392 -1.77 9.78 -8.21
C ILE A 392 -2.61 9.94 -6.92
N GLY A 393 -3.62 9.07 -6.74
CA GLY A 393 -4.41 8.97 -5.50
C GLY A 393 -5.63 9.89 -5.41
N LYS A 394 -5.83 10.75 -6.41
CA LYS A 394 -7.02 11.60 -6.61
C LYS A 394 -7.09 12.02 -8.09
N PHE A 395 -8.20 12.62 -8.51
CA PHE A 395 -8.38 13.10 -9.88
C PHE A 395 -8.30 14.62 -9.95
N GLU A 396 -7.13 15.13 -10.34
CA GLU A 396 -6.90 16.52 -10.73
C GLU A 396 -6.27 16.58 -12.12
N GLU A 397 -6.42 17.70 -12.80
CA GLU A 397 -5.74 17.94 -14.07
C GLU A 397 -4.21 17.87 -13.88
N GLY A 398 -3.52 17.25 -14.84
CA GLY A 398 -2.09 16.98 -14.80
C GLY A 398 -1.70 15.67 -14.11
N MET A 399 -2.56 15.09 -13.26
CA MET A 399 -2.28 13.82 -12.58
C MET A 399 -2.36 12.63 -13.55
N ARG A 400 -1.71 11.51 -13.17
CA ARG A 400 -1.76 10.24 -13.92
C ARG A 400 -3.07 9.52 -13.63
N PHE A 401 -3.62 8.88 -14.64
CA PHE A 401 -4.87 8.13 -14.54
C PHE A 401 -4.62 6.70 -14.02
N ASP A 402 -4.31 6.60 -12.73
CA ASP A 402 -4.27 5.34 -11.97
C ASP A 402 -5.65 5.16 -11.31
N ALA A 403 -6.50 4.31 -11.88
CA ALA A 403 -7.93 4.31 -11.59
C ALA A 403 -8.58 2.92 -11.69
N LEU A 404 -9.68 2.74 -10.96
CA LEU A 404 -10.56 1.58 -11.03
C LEU A 404 -11.90 1.99 -11.59
N GLN A 405 -12.43 1.23 -12.56
CA GLN A 405 -13.85 1.25 -12.89
C GLN A 405 -14.54 0.20 -12.03
N LEU A 406 -15.39 0.67 -11.13
CA LEU A 406 -16.24 -0.17 -10.31
C LEU A 406 -17.61 -0.32 -10.95
N ASP A 407 -18.19 -1.52 -10.90
CA ASP A 407 -19.61 -1.74 -11.13
C ASP A 407 -20.29 -2.12 -9.81
N LEU A 408 -21.13 -1.21 -9.35
CA LEU A 408 -21.93 -1.28 -8.13
C LEU A 408 -23.36 -1.77 -8.43
N GLY A 409 -23.58 -2.36 -9.61
CA GLY A 409 -24.83 -2.95 -10.06
C GLY A 409 -24.62 -4.40 -10.45
N LEU A 410 -23.97 -5.18 -9.59
CA LEU A 410 -23.74 -6.62 -9.83
C LEU A 410 -25.04 -7.41 -9.85
N ASP A 411 -26.09 -6.93 -9.18
CA ASP A 411 -27.46 -7.37 -9.40
C ASP A 411 -27.81 -7.00 -10.85
N GLY A 412 -27.95 -7.99 -11.75
CA GLY A 412 -28.56 -7.75 -13.07
C GLY A 412 -29.91 -7.04 -12.93
N GLU A 413 -30.45 -6.47 -14.01
CA GLU A 413 -31.74 -5.76 -13.97
C GLU A 413 -32.89 -6.61 -13.36
N ASP A 414 -32.74 -7.94 -13.34
CA ASP A 414 -33.72 -8.91 -12.83
C ASP A 414 -33.31 -9.65 -11.52
N GLY A 415 -32.19 -9.27 -10.86
CA GLY A 415 -31.84 -9.81 -9.53
C GLY A 415 -31.38 -11.28 -9.46
N GLU A 416 -31.08 -11.92 -10.60
CA GLU A 416 -30.67 -13.34 -10.68
C GLU A 416 -29.16 -13.57 -10.92
N ASP A 417 -28.30 -12.57 -10.68
CA ASP A 417 -26.85 -12.80 -10.78
C ASP A 417 -26.29 -13.35 -9.45
N GLU A 418 -25.92 -14.64 -9.43
CA GLU A 418 -25.28 -15.28 -8.26
C GLU A 418 -24.01 -14.54 -7.79
N ARG A 419 -23.38 -13.72 -8.66
CA ARG A 419 -22.24 -12.87 -8.28
C ARG A 419 -22.61 -11.77 -7.29
N ALA A 420 -23.89 -11.43 -7.16
CA ALA A 420 -24.37 -10.29 -6.39
C ALA A 420 -24.70 -10.60 -4.91
N MET A 421 -24.60 -11.85 -4.45
CA MET A 421 -24.96 -12.24 -3.07
C MET A 421 -24.20 -11.50 -1.95
N ARG A 422 -23.07 -10.82 -2.25
CA ARG A 422 -22.32 -9.99 -1.28
C ARG A 422 -22.53 -8.48 -1.42
N PHE A 423 -23.18 -8.03 -2.49
CA PHE A 423 -23.37 -6.61 -2.78
C PHE A 423 -24.81 -6.39 -3.24
N THR A 424 -25.69 -6.04 -2.30
CA THR A 424 -27.13 -5.87 -2.56
C THR A 424 -27.49 -4.39 -2.70
N ARG A 425 -28.18 -4.06 -3.80
CA ARG A 425 -28.73 -2.74 -4.08
C ARG A 425 -30.25 -2.68 -3.88
N PHE A 426 -30.76 -1.54 -3.41
CA PHE A 426 -32.18 -1.29 -3.18
C PHE A 426 -32.80 -0.32 -4.20
N GLY A 427 -31.96 0.47 -4.90
CA GLY A 427 -32.34 1.31 -6.03
C GLY A 427 -32.48 2.80 -5.71
N ASP A 428 -32.62 3.15 -4.44
CA ASP A 428 -32.74 4.51 -3.92
C ASP A 428 -31.43 5.09 -3.37
N GLU A 429 -30.35 4.29 -3.31
CA GLU A 429 -29.06 4.73 -2.79
C GLU A 429 -28.37 5.74 -3.71
N SER A 430 -27.75 6.74 -3.09
CA SER A 430 -26.84 7.69 -3.70
C SER A 430 -25.51 7.03 -4.12
N ALA A 431 -24.73 7.71 -4.97
CA ALA A 431 -23.39 7.24 -5.35
C ALA A 431 -22.45 7.11 -4.14
N GLU A 432 -22.60 7.97 -3.12
CA GLU A 432 -21.85 7.87 -1.86
C GLU A 432 -22.23 6.61 -1.07
N GLU A 433 -23.52 6.33 -0.92
CA GLU A 433 -24.00 5.13 -0.21
C GLU A 433 -23.60 3.84 -0.93
N LEU A 434 -23.66 3.80 -2.26
CA LEU A 434 -23.17 2.66 -3.04
C LEU A 434 -21.65 2.49 -2.90
N PHE A 435 -20.90 3.59 -2.86
CA PHE A 435 -19.46 3.55 -2.63
C PHE A 435 -19.11 3.07 -1.21
N GLU A 436 -19.83 3.53 -0.19
CA GLU A 436 -19.69 3.04 1.19
C GLU A 436 -20.01 1.55 1.28
N LYS A 437 -21.09 1.09 0.62
CA LYS A 437 -21.39 -0.34 0.47
C LYS A 437 -20.24 -1.10 -0.18
N TRP A 438 -19.56 -0.53 -1.16
CA TRP A 438 -18.41 -1.20 -1.79
C TRP A 438 -17.24 -1.32 -0.83
N VAL A 439 -16.91 -0.23 -0.14
CA VAL A 439 -15.88 -0.25 0.91
C VAL A 439 -16.20 -1.31 1.96
N THR A 440 -17.46 -1.48 2.35
CA THR A 440 -17.85 -2.36 3.47
C THR A 440 -18.16 -3.81 3.08
N THR A 441 -18.68 -4.07 1.87
CA THR A 441 -19.13 -5.43 1.46
C THR A 441 -18.66 -5.88 0.07
N GLY A 442 -18.10 -4.99 -0.76
CA GLY A 442 -17.62 -5.31 -2.11
C GLY A 442 -16.40 -6.23 -2.17
N ASP A 443 -15.98 -6.61 -3.36
CA ASP A 443 -14.74 -7.36 -3.61
C ASP A 443 -14.26 -7.20 -5.07
N ASP A 444 -13.37 -8.08 -5.53
CA ASP A 444 -12.78 -8.04 -6.87
C ASP A 444 -13.83 -8.15 -7.99
N ARG A 445 -15.01 -8.71 -7.72
CA ARG A 445 -16.10 -8.79 -8.72
C ARG A 445 -16.65 -7.41 -9.10
N ASN A 446 -16.51 -6.42 -8.21
CA ASN A 446 -16.89 -5.05 -8.52
C ASN A 446 -15.86 -4.35 -9.43
N VAL A 447 -14.62 -4.83 -9.50
CA VAL A 447 -13.55 -4.19 -10.28
C VAL A 447 -13.63 -4.65 -11.74
N VAL A 448 -14.20 -3.81 -12.61
CA VAL A 448 -14.45 -4.15 -14.02
C VAL A 448 -13.27 -3.81 -14.92
N ARG A 449 -12.58 -2.69 -14.63
CA ARG A 449 -11.37 -2.28 -15.36
C ARG A 449 -10.39 -1.62 -14.42
N VAL A 450 -9.11 -1.77 -14.73
CA VAL A 450 -8.02 -1.11 -14.03
C VAL A 450 -7.16 -0.38 -15.03
N TRP A 451 -6.89 0.89 -14.74
CA TRP A 451 -5.90 1.68 -15.46
C TRP A 451 -4.74 1.99 -14.53
N VAL A 452 -3.54 1.84 -15.06
CA VAL A 452 -2.32 2.39 -14.48
C VAL A 452 -1.69 3.24 -15.55
N ASP A 453 -1.43 4.50 -15.23
CA ASP A 453 -0.82 5.44 -16.16
C ASP A 453 -1.67 5.63 -17.43
N GLY A 454 -3.01 5.59 -17.26
CA GLY A 454 -3.99 5.60 -18.35
C GLY A 454 -3.94 4.37 -19.27
N VAL A 455 -3.16 3.34 -18.98
CA VAL A 455 -3.15 2.09 -19.76
C VAL A 455 -4.05 1.07 -19.07
N GLY A 456 -4.99 0.49 -19.82
CA GLY A 456 -5.80 -0.62 -19.32
C GLY A 456 -4.94 -1.86 -19.05
N VAL A 457 -4.94 -2.35 -17.81
CA VAL A 457 -4.15 -3.50 -17.32
C VAL A 457 -5.01 -4.64 -16.78
N LEU A 458 -6.32 -4.42 -16.65
CA LEU A 458 -7.34 -5.44 -16.40
C LEU A 458 -8.56 -5.19 -17.29
#